data_AF-A0A6P9DN53-F1
#
_entry.id   AF-A0A6P9DN53-F1
#
_cell.length_a   1.000
_cell.length_b   1.000
_cell.length_c   1.000
_cell.angle_alpha   90.00
_cell.angle_beta   90.00
_cell.angle_gamma   90.00
#
_symmetry.space_group_name_H-M   'P 1'
#
loop_
_entity.id
_entity.type
_entity.pdbx_description
1 polymer ?
#
loop_
_entity_poly.entity_id
_entity_poly.type
_entity_poly.pdbx_seq_one_letter_code
_entity_poly.pdbx_strand_id
1 'polypeptide(L)'
;MATVAELKAALKEALGRSGALGQVRARVRAEVFAALDDPGEPRPAAPRETLLLNELIREYLQFQRFHSSASVFLAESGQPEIPLDRDFLAKELHVVEDPSSRSVPLLYGILTQLLQGNEDKGPPRAPSGAPSKWTTGKPSN
;
A
#
# COMPACT_ATOMS: atom_id res chain seq x y z
N MET A 1 -11.06 -42.71 -5.82
CA MET A 1 -10.29 -42.53 -4.57
C MET A 1 -9.43 -41.30 -4.75
N ALA A 2 -9.46 -40.33 -3.84
CA ALA A 2 -8.65 -39.12 -3.97
C ALA A 2 -7.16 -39.51 -3.96
N THR A 3 -6.40 -39.04 -4.94
CA THR A 3 -4.97 -39.36 -5.03
C THR A 3 -4.18 -38.51 -4.03
N VAL A 4 -3.02 -39.00 -3.58
CA VAL A 4 -2.14 -38.26 -2.65
C VAL A 4 -1.76 -36.88 -3.22
N ALA A 5 -1.69 -36.76 -4.55
CA ALA A 5 -1.43 -35.49 -5.24
C ALA A 5 -2.58 -34.50 -5.09
N GLU A 6 -3.83 -34.94 -5.24
CA GLU A 6 -5.03 -34.11 -5.05
C GLU A 6 -5.17 -33.66 -3.59
N LEU A 7 -4.88 -34.55 -2.64
CA LEU A 7 -4.91 -34.20 -1.22
C LEU A 7 -3.84 -33.15 -0.87
N LYS A 8 -2.62 -33.30 -1.42
CA LYS A 8 -1.54 -32.32 -1.25
C LYS A 8 -1.90 -30.96 -1.87
N ALA A 9 -2.54 -30.96 -3.04
CA ALA A 9 -2.98 -29.74 -3.72
C ALA A 9 -4.06 -29.01 -2.90
N ALA A 10 -5.09 -29.74 -2.46
CA ALA A 10 -6.17 -29.20 -1.64
C ALA A 10 -5.67 -28.64 -0.30
N LEU A 11 -4.73 -29.34 0.36
CA LEU A 11 -4.10 -28.86 1.60
C LEU A 11 -3.29 -27.58 1.37
N LYS A 12 -2.49 -27.53 0.30
CA LYS A 12 -1.70 -26.34 -0.06
C LYS A 12 -2.61 -25.14 -0.35
N GLU A 13 -3.74 -25.36 -1.02
CA GLU A 13 -4.72 -24.32 -1.31
C GLU A 13 -5.46 -23.84 -0.05
N ALA A 14 -5.81 -24.74 0.87
CA ALA A 14 -6.41 -24.39 2.16
C ALA A 14 -5.43 -23.60 3.06
N LEU A 15 -4.16 -24.02 3.11
CA LEU A 15 -3.10 -23.31 3.83
C LEU A 15 -2.74 -21.97 3.16
N GLY A 16 -2.91 -21.87 1.84
CA GLY A 16 -2.81 -20.60 1.10
C GLY A 16 -3.93 -19.63 1.47
N ARG A 17 -5.19 -20.10 1.46
CA ARG A 17 -6.37 -19.29 1.82
C ARG A 17 -6.38 -18.81 3.27
N SER A 18 -5.91 -19.65 4.19
CA SER A 18 -5.77 -19.27 5.61
C SER A 18 -4.57 -18.35 5.90
N GLY A 19 -3.69 -18.12 4.92
CA GLY A 19 -2.48 -17.29 5.08
C GLY A 19 -1.31 -18.00 5.78
N ALA A 20 -1.53 -19.18 6.38
CA ALA A 20 -0.49 -19.96 7.07
C ALA A 20 0.69 -20.31 6.16
N LEU A 21 0.43 -20.67 4.89
CA LEU A 21 1.50 -20.92 3.91
C LEU A 21 2.31 -19.65 3.59
N GLY A 22 1.64 -18.49 3.60
CA GLY A 22 2.28 -17.19 3.42
C GLY A 22 3.21 -16.86 4.58
N GLN A 23 2.76 -17.07 5.82
CA GLN A 23 3.58 -16.88 7.03
C GLN A 23 4.82 -17.78 7.04
N VAL A 24 4.67 -19.06 6.69
CA VAL A 24 5.80 -19.99 6.62
C VAL A 24 6.80 -19.56 5.55
N ARG A 25 6.33 -19.19 4.35
CA ARG A 25 7.22 -18.69 3.29
C ARG A 25 7.92 -17.40 3.66
N ALA A 26 7.22 -16.48 4.31
CA ALA A 26 7.79 -15.22 4.79
C ALA A 26 8.91 -15.48 5.78
N ARG A 27 8.68 -16.36 6.77
CA ARG A 27 9.69 -16.74 7.75
C ARG A 27 10.90 -17.42 7.12
N VAL A 28 10.68 -18.31 6.15
CA VAL A 28 11.77 -18.94 5.40
C VAL A 28 12.57 -17.88 4.62
N ARG A 29 11.91 -16.93 3.95
CA ARG A 29 12.61 -15.84 3.25
C ARG A 29 13.41 -14.97 4.21
N ALA A 30 12.86 -14.63 5.38
CA ALA A 30 13.55 -13.88 6.41
C ALA A 30 14.79 -14.63 6.94
N GLU A 31 14.66 -15.92 7.25
CA GLU A 31 15.77 -16.74 7.74
C GLU A 31 16.87 -16.92 6.68
N VAL A 32 16.48 -17.13 5.42
CA VAL A 32 17.43 -17.21 4.30
C VAL A 32 18.16 -15.88 4.11
N PHE A 33 17.46 -14.75 4.22
CA PHE A 33 18.10 -13.44 4.19
C PHE A 33 19.06 -13.26 5.38
N ALA A 34 18.64 -13.60 6.59
CA ALA A 34 19.48 -13.51 7.79
C ALA A 34 20.73 -14.41 7.71
N ALA A 35 20.61 -15.60 7.12
CA ALA A 35 21.73 -16.52 6.93
C ALA A 35 22.68 -16.12 5.78
N LEU A 36 22.20 -15.32 4.83
CA LEU A 36 23.00 -14.75 3.75
C LEU A 36 23.58 -13.37 4.10
N ASP A 37 23.02 -12.68 5.09
CA ASP A 37 23.53 -11.39 5.57
C ASP A 37 24.89 -11.60 6.27
N ASP A 38 25.94 -10.98 5.73
CA ASP A 38 27.26 -10.94 6.36
C ASP A 38 27.23 -9.82 7.43
N PRO A 39 27.31 -10.13 8.74
CA PRO A 39 27.17 -9.14 9.82
C PRO A 39 28.27 -8.07 9.81
N GLY A 40 29.29 -8.20 8.96
CA GLY A 40 30.36 -7.22 8.75
C GLY A 40 30.05 -6.11 7.74
N GLU A 41 28.98 -6.22 6.94
CA GLU A 41 28.63 -5.21 5.96
C GLU A 41 27.49 -4.33 6.52
N PRO A 42 27.76 -3.09 6.98
CA PRO A 42 26.71 -2.21 7.45
C PRO A 42 25.79 -1.92 6.26
N ARG A 43 24.58 -2.46 6.31
CA ARG A 43 23.53 -2.14 5.33
C ARG A 43 23.51 -0.61 5.18
N PRO A 44 23.62 -0.08 3.94
CA PRO A 44 23.61 1.36 3.73
C PRO A 44 22.38 1.92 4.44
N ALA A 45 22.59 2.86 5.37
CA ALA A 45 21.48 3.51 6.06
C ALA A 45 20.56 4.07 4.98
N ALA A 46 19.33 3.55 4.92
CA ALA A 46 18.39 3.98 3.90
C ALA A 46 18.25 5.51 4.00
N PRO A 47 18.31 6.23 2.88
CA PRO A 47 18.16 7.67 2.91
C PRO A 47 16.80 8.00 3.54
N ARG A 48 16.75 9.18 4.14
CA ARG A 48 15.63 9.65 4.95
C ARG A 48 14.28 9.52 4.23
N GLU A 49 14.26 9.83 2.94
CA GLU A 49 13.10 9.71 2.06
C GLU A 49 12.62 8.26 1.92
N THR A 50 13.55 7.31 1.81
CA THR A 50 13.23 5.88 1.75
C THR A 50 12.64 5.40 3.07
N LEU A 51 13.12 5.89 4.22
CA LEU A 51 12.53 5.55 5.52
C LEU A 51 11.08 6.05 5.62
N LEU A 52 10.82 7.29 5.20
CA LEU A 52 9.45 7.84 5.16
C LEU A 52 8.55 7.03 4.23
N LEU A 53 9.01 6.72 3.01
CA LEU A 53 8.26 5.90 2.06
C LEU A 53 7.93 4.51 2.63
N ASN A 54 8.90 3.89 3.29
CA ASN A 54 8.70 2.57 3.88
C ASN A 54 7.68 2.62 5.03
N GLU A 55 7.65 3.67 5.85
CA GLU A 55 6.62 3.81 6.91
C GLU A 55 5.23 4.04 6.31
N LEU A 56 5.12 4.85 5.26
CA LEU A 56 3.87 5.04 4.52
C LEU A 56 3.34 3.73 3.93
N ILE A 57 4.22 2.93 3.33
CA ILE A 57 3.88 1.61 2.78
C ILE A 57 3.48 0.65 3.91
N ARG A 58 4.25 0.59 5.00
CA ARG A 58 3.93 -0.22 6.19
C ARG A 58 2.52 0.06 6.69
N GLU A 59 2.20 1.33 6.90
CA GLU A 59 0.90 1.77 7.39
C GLU A 59 -0.24 1.33 6.45
N TYR A 60 -0.07 1.54 5.15
CA TYR A 60 -1.04 1.10 4.14
C TYR A 60 -1.25 -0.41 4.15
N LEU A 61 -0.16 -1.20 4.18
CA LEU A 61 -0.24 -2.66 4.23
C LEU A 61 -0.96 -3.15 5.49
N GLN A 62 -0.71 -2.50 6.64
CA GLN A 62 -1.39 -2.81 7.89
C GLN A 62 -2.89 -2.50 7.84
N PHE A 63 -3.24 -1.31 7.33
CA PHE A 63 -4.64 -0.89 7.18
C PHE A 63 -5.42 -1.83 6.24
N GLN A 64 -4.82 -2.23 5.12
CA GLN A 64 -5.43 -3.14 4.15
C GLN A 64 -5.42 -4.63 4.61
N ARG A 65 -4.85 -4.92 5.79
CA ARG A 65 -4.71 -6.27 6.39
C ARG A 65 -3.81 -7.22 5.61
N PHE A 66 -2.81 -6.70 4.93
CA PHE A 66 -1.80 -7.48 4.21
C PHE A 66 -0.66 -7.94 5.14
N HIS A 67 -0.99 -8.64 6.23
CA HIS A 67 -0.04 -8.99 7.30
C HIS A 67 1.19 -9.77 6.80
N SER A 68 1.01 -10.71 5.89
CA SER A 68 2.12 -11.49 5.32
C SER A 68 3.07 -10.61 4.51
N SER A 69 2.53 -9.70 3.69
CA SER A 69 3.33 -8.76 2.90
C SER A 69 4.04 -7.75 3.78
N ALA A 70 3.37 -7.23 4.81
CA ALA A 70 3.98 -6.33 5.78
C ALA A 70 5.19 -6.99 6.46
N SER A 71 5.03 -8.23 6.97
CA SER A 71 6.13 -8.94 7.64
C SER A 71 7.34 -9.14 6.74
N VAL A 72 7.14 -9.54 5.48
CA VAL A 72 8.24 -9.67 4.51
C VAL A 72 8.86 -8.32 4.19
N PHE A 73 8.04 -7.29 3.96
CA PHE A 73 8.49 -5.96 3.62
C PHE A 73 9.36 -5.34 4.72
N LEU A 74 9.00 -5.54 6.00
CA LEU A 74 9.81 -5.04 7.12
C LEU A 74 11.19 -5.70 7.18
N ALA A 75 11.23 -7.03 7.03
CA ALA A 75 12.47 -7.78 6.99
C ALA A 75 13.34 -7.39 5.78
N GLU A 76 12.75 -7.28 4.59
CA GLU A 76 13.46 -6.93 3.36
C GLU A 76 13.99 -5.49 3.39
N SER A 77 13.20 -4.53 3.89
CA SER A 77 13.60 -3.12 3.94
C SER A 77 14.56 -2.79 5.09
N GLY A 78 14.70 -3.68 6.09
CA GLY A 78 15.54 -3.45 7.27
C GLY A 78 14.97 -2.33 8.16
N GLN A 79 13.66 -2.13 8.12
CA GLN A 79 13.01 -1.08 8.87
C GLN A 79 12.84 -1.50 10.36
N PRO A 80 12.87 -0.56 11.32
CA PRO A 80 12.70 -0.88 12.74
C PRO A 80 11.33 -1.49 13.00
N GLU A 81 11.23 -2.54 13.83
CA GLU A 81 9.92 -3.15 14.16
C GLU A 81 8.93 -2.15 14.77
N ILE A 82 9.45 -1.14 15.48
CA ILE A 82 8.65 -0.07 16.05
C ILE A 82 8.34 0.97 14.95
N PRO A 83 7.06 1.27 14.68
CA PRO A 83 6.66 2.32 13.75
C PRO A 83 7.06 3.70 14.22
N LEU A 84 7.40 4.56 13.25
CA LEU A 84 7.59 5.98 13.54
C LEU A 84 6.25 6.59 13.96
N ASP A 85 6.36 7.63 14.79
CA ASP A 85 5.19 8.36 15.26
C ASP A 85 4.45 9.02 14.09
N ARG A 86 3.12 8.90 14.09
CA ARG A 86 2.28 9.42 13.00
C ARG A 86 2.33 10.95 12.94
N ASP A 87 2.29 11.63 14.08
CA ASP A 87 2.33 13.09 14.11
C ASP A 87 3.70 13.60 13.61
N PHE A 88 4.78 12.84 13.83
CA PHE A 88 6.06 13.09 13.19
C PHE A 88 5.98 12.95 11.66
N LEU A 89 5.46 11.83 11.14
CA LEU A 89 5.31 11.61 9.69
C LEU A 89 4.47 12.70 9.00
N ALA A 90 3.35 13.09 9.61
CA ALA A 90 2.46 14.12 9.08
C ALA A 90 3.14 15.49 8.98
N LYS A 91 3.85 15.91 10.04
CA LYS A 91 4.63 17.16 10.05
C LYS A 91 5.71 17.17 8.98
N GLU A 92 6.39 16.04 8.87
CA GLU A 92 7.55 15.89 8.00
C GLU A 92 7.19 15.85 6.51
N LEU A 93 6.02 15.31 6.19
CA LEU A 93 5.47 15.28 4.84
C LEU A 93 4.61 16.51 4.53
N HIS A 94 4.52 17.47 5.46
CA HIS A 94 3.66 18.65 5.39
C HIS A 94 2.18 18.33 5.08
N VAL A 95 1.71 17.19 5.59
CA VAL A 95 0.33 16.74 5.42
C VAL A 95 -0.51 17.32 6.54
N VAL A 96 -1.53 18.11 6.18
CA VAL A 96 -2.54 18.57 7.13
C VAL A 96 -3.55 17.44 7.37
N GLU A 97 -3.60 16.94 8.61
CA GLU A 97 -4.58 15.94 9.03
C GLU A 97 -5.77 16.58 9.75
N ASP A 98 -6.99 16.27 9.31
CA ASP A 98 -8.23 16.49 10.04
C ASP A 98 -8.64 15.23 10.86
N PRO A 99 -9.61 15.33 11.80
CA PRO A 99 -10.06 14.18 12.60
C PRO A 99 -10.57 12.99 11.78
N SER A 100 -11.13 13.23 10.59
CA SER A 100 -11.56 12.17 9.66
C SER A 100 -10.38 11.49 8.96
N SER A 101 -9.31 12.22 8.64
CA SER A 101 -8.13 11.74 7.93
C SER A 101 -7.24 10.85 8.81
N ARG A 102 -7.28 11.01 10.14
CA ARG A 102 -6.59 10.12 11.09
C ARG A 102 -7.14 8.69 11.09
N SER A 103 -8.32 8.46 10.51
CA SER A 103 -8.95 7.13 10.41
C SER A 103 -8.44 6.30 9.21
N VAL A 104 -7.66 6.91 8.32
CA VAL A 104 -7.11 6.27 7.11
C VAL A 104 -5.59 6.47 7.05
N PRO A 105 -4.84 5.63 6.31
CA PRO A 105 -3.40 5.81 6.16
C PRO A 105 -3.03 7.17 5.59
N LEU A 106 -1.87 7.70 5.98
CA LEU A 106 -1.41 9.02 5.58
C LEU A 106 -1.28 9.15 4.04
N LEU A 107 -1.00 8.03 3.36
CA LEU A 107 -1.00 7.94 1.89
C LEU A 107 -2.32 8.36 1.24
N TYR A 108 -3.46 8.08 1.87
CA TYR A 108 -4.75 8.54 1.35
C TYR A 108 -4.87 10.06 1.44
N GLY A 109 -4.42 10.67 2.54
CA GLY A 109 -4.40 12.13 2.69
C GLY A 109 -3.54 12.80 1.64
N ILE A 110 -2.33 12.27 1.38
CA ILE A 110 -1.42 12.75 0.33
C ILE A 110 -2.08 12.64 -1.05
N LEU A 111 -2.71 11.51 -1.35
CA LEU A 111 -3.39 11.30 -2.63
C LEU A 111 -4.52 12.31 -2.83
N THR A 112 -5.34 12.55 -1.81
CA THR A 112 -6.44 13.51 -1.87
C THR A 112 -5.93 14.94 -2.11
N GLN A 113 -4.86 15.36 -1.42
CA GLN A 113 -4.26 16.68 -1.62
C GLN A 113 -3.72 16.85 -3.05
N LEU A 114 -3.06 15.82 -3.60
CA LEU A 114 -2.55 15.84 -4.98
C LEU A 114 -3.69 15.91 -6.01
N LEU A 115 -4.79 15.19 -5.78
CA LEU A 115 -5.96 15.21 -6.66
C LEU A 115 -6.66 16.58 -6.62
N GLN A 116 -6.87 17.15 -5.44
CA GLN A 116 -7.53 18.45 -5.26
C GLN A 116 -6.67 19.62 -5.76
N GLY A 117 -5.37 19.61 -5.49
CA GLY A 117 -4.44 20.63 -5.97
C GLY A 117 -4.31 20.69 -7.50
N ASN A 118 -4.77 19.64 -8.21
CA ASN A 118 -4.84 19.60 -9.66
C ASN A 118 -6.19 20.14 -10.20
N GLU A 119 -7.26 20.08 -9.41
CA GLU A 119 -8.57 20.64 -9.78
C GLU A 119 -8.58 22.18 -9.68
N ASP A 120 -7.90 22.77 -8.70
CA ASP A 120 -7.79 24.24 -8.55
C ASP A 120 -6.96 24.93 -9.66
N LYS A 121 -6.23 24.15 -10.48
CA LYS A 121 -5.52 24.64 -11.67
C LYS A 121 -6.24 24.37 -12.99
N GLY A 122 -7.39 23.68 -12.94
CA GLY A 122 -8.25 23.50 -14.11
C GLY A 122 -9.07 24.77 -14.40
N PRO A 123 -9.46 25.03 -15.67
CA PRO A 123 -10.32 26.17 -15.97
C PRO A 123 -11.62 26.07 -15.16
N PRO A 124 -12.18 27.20 -14.69
CA PRO A 124 -13.31 27.20 -13.77
C PRO A 124 -14.47 26.41 -14.38
N ARG A 125 -14.87 25.34 -13.68
CA ARG A 125 -15.98 24.50 -14.09
C ARG A 125 -17.25 25.35 -14.04
N ALA A 126 -17.80 25.65 -15.22
CA ALA A 126 -19.01 26.46 -15.34
C ALA A 126 -20.15 25.85 -14.49
N PRO A 127 -20.96 26.68 -13.80
CA PRO A 127 -22.04 26.18 -12.97
C PRO A 127 -23.03 25.39 -13.82
N SER A 128 -23.21 24.11 -13.47
CA SER A 128 -24.17 23.21 -14.10
C SER A 128 -25.58 23.71 -13.80
N GLY A 129 -26.21 24.31 -14.81
CA GLY A 129 -27.58 24.81 -14.71
C GLY A 129 -28.14 25.25 -16.05
N ALA A 130 -28.43 24.29 -16.95
CA ALA A 130 -29.53 24.37 -17.93
C ALA A 130 -29.64 23.07 -18.74
N PRO A 131 -30.86 22.56 -19.03
CA PRO A 131 -31.07 21.36 -19.82
C PRO A 131 -31.31 21.64 -21.32
N SER A 132 -30.93 20.63 -22.12
CA SER A 132 -31.44 20.28 -23.46
C SER A 132 -31.09 21.17 -24.67
N LYS A 133 -30.71 20.48 -25.77
CA LYS A 133 -31.43 20.40 -27.07
C LYS A 133 -30.45 20.31 -28.24
N TRP A 134 -30.20 19.10 -28.77
CA TRP A 134 -29.82 18.94 -30.17
C TRP A 134 -30.66 17.84 -30.79
N THR A 135 -31.76 18.28 -31.40
CA THR A 135 -32.52 17.57 -32.42
C THR A 135 -31.89 17.80 -33.80
N THR A 136 -32.22 16.91 -34.73
CA THR A 136 -32.02 16.96 -36.19
C THR A 136 -30.62 16.51 -36.65
N GLY A 137 -30.47 15.71 -37.69
CA GLY A 137 -31.44 15.17 -38.65
C GLY A 137 -30.72 14.18 -39.58
N LYS A 138 -31.48 13.24 -40.14
CA LYS A 138 -31.07 12.41 -41.29
C LYS A 138 -30.80 13.33 -42.49
N PRO A 139 -29.94 12.95 -43.44
CA PRO A 139 -30.54 12.46 -44.69
C PRO A 139 -29.82 11.26 -45.31
N SER A 140 -30.60 10.54 -46.11
CA SER A 140 -30.24 9.42 -46.97
C SER A 140 -29.28 9.81 -48.10
N ASN A 141 -28.48 8.85 -48.56
CA ASN A 141 -28.71 8.23 -49.86
C ASN A 141 -28.23 6.77 -49.81
#